data_AF-A0A2N3VFL0-F1
#
_entry.id   AF-A0A2N3VFL0-F1
#
_cell.length_a   1.000
_cell.length_b   1.000
_cell.length_c   1.000
_cell.angle_alpha   90.00
_cell.angle_beta   90.00
_cell.angle_gamma   90.00
#
_symmetry.space_group_name_H-M   'P 1'
#
loop_
_entity.id
_entity.type
_entity.pdbx_description
1 polymer ?
#
loop_
_entity_poly.entity_id
_entity_poly.type
_entity_poly.pdbx_seq_one_letter_code
_entity_poly.pdbx_strand_id
1 'polypeptide(L)' 'MTVRSDREGGLPETLPALEQLPAEEARDLFELMRAASTFEAAALDKSIDSMVSALPRPLRRVTKKIMFGGR' A
#
# COMPACT_ATOMS: atom_id res chain seq x y z
N MET A 1 14.17 -18.35 1.28
CA MET A 1 13.96 -16.90 1.12
C MET A 1 12.93 -16.49 2.15
N THR A 2 13.39 -16.05 3.32
CA THR A 2 12.50 -15.65 4.42
C THR A 2 11.99 -14.24 4.13
N VAL A 3 10.68 -14.08 4.01
CA VAL A 3 10.04 -12.76 4.05
C VAL A 3 10.26 -12.25 5.47
N ARG A 4 11.29 -11.42 5.67
CA ARG A 4 11.44 -10.64 6.90
C ARG A 4 10.23 -9.72 6.97
N SER A 5 9.25 -10.14 7.74
CA SER A 5 8.29 -9.24 8.36
C SER A 5 9.05 -8.43 9.43
N ASP A 6 9.86 -7.44 9.01
CA ASP A 6 10.39 -6.40 9.90
C ASP A 6 9.23 -5.45 10.26
N ARG A 7 8.18 -6.01 10.88
CA ARG A 7 7.10 -5.26 11.53
C ARG A 7 7.34 -5.24 13.05
N GLU A 8 8.61 -5.20 13.45
CA GLU A 8 9.07 -4.97 14.81
C GLU A 8 9.64 -3.56 14.89
N GLY A 9 8.74 -2.62 15.12
CA GLY A 9 9.01 -1.20 15.16
C GLY A 9 7.68 -0.50 15.21
N GLY A 10 7.00 -0.63 16.36
CA GLY A 10 5.79 0.14 16.62
C GLY A 10 6.07 1.58 16.24
N LEU A 11 5.20 2.14 15.39
CA LEU A 11 5.23 3.56 15.08
C LEU A 11 5.40 4.30 16.41
N PRO A 12 6.39 5.18 16.55
CA PRO A 12 6.58 5.90 17.80
C PRO A 12 5.24 6.56 18.15
N GLU A 13 4.84 6.43 19.41
CA GLU A 13 3.54 6.90 19.92
C GLU A 13 3.29 8.37 19.59
N THR A 14 4.40 9.11 19.43
CA THR A 14 4.43 10.44 18.84
C THR A 14 5.40 10.48 17.66
N LEU A 15 5.09 11.31 16.67
CA LEU A 15 6.01 11.65 15.59
C LEU A 15 6.56 13.05 15.91
N PRO A 16 7.77 13.18 16.49
CA PRO A 16 8.27 14.47 17.01
C PRO A 16 8.33 15.56 15.95
N ALA A 17 8.48 15.18 14.67
CA ALA A 17 8.43 16.10 13.55
C ALA A 17 7.04 16.71 13.33
N LEU A 18 5.96 15.96 13.62
CA LEU A 18 4.58 16.45 13.49
C LEU A 18 4.16 17.32 14.69
N GLU A 19 4.75 17.13 15.86
CA GLU A 19 4.48 17.95 17.06
C GLU A 19 5.01 19.39 16.93
N GLN A 20 5.97 19.60 16.03
CA GLN A 20 6.54 20.92 15.73
C GLN A 20 5.77 21.67 14.63
N LEU A 21 4.81 21.01 13.97
CA LEU A 21 4.03 21.61 12.89
C LEU A 21 2.79 22.34 13.45
N PRO A 22 2.42 23.49 12.86
CA PRO A 22 1.08 24.02 12.98
C PRO A 22 0.03 22.95 12.60
N ALA A 23 -1.11 22.95 13.28
CA ALA A 23 -2.15 21.94 13.08
C ALA A 23 -2.62 21.82 11.62
N GLU A 24 -2.66 22.94 10.88
CA GLU A 24 -3.03 22.95 9.47
C GLU A 24 -1.97 22.26 8.59
N GLU A 25 -0.68 22.50 8.83
CA GLU A 25 0.40 21.84 8.08
C GLU A 25 0.45 20.33 8.36
N ALA A 26 0.21 19.93 9.61
CA ALA A 26 0.10 18.53 9.99
C ALA A 26 -1.10 17.85 9.30
N ARG A 27 -2.23 18.55 9.19
CA ARG A 27 -3.42 18.07 8.48
C ARG A 27 -3.16 17.90 6.98
N ASP A 28 -2.50 18.86 6.35
CA ASP A 28 -2.17 18.79 4.92
C ASP A 28 -1.24 17.61 4.62
N LEU A 29 -0.24 17.37 5.47
CA LEU A 29 0.64 16.19 5.35
C LEU A 29 -0.12 14.88 5.54
N PHE A 30 -1.06 14.84 6.48
CA PHE A 30 -1.92 13.67 6.66
C PHE A 30 -2.75 13.37 5.41
N GLU A 31 -3.40 14.39 4.85
CA GLU A 31 -4.21 14.21 3.63
C GLU A 31 -3.34 13.83 2.42
N LEU A 32 -2.13 14.39 2.30
CA LEU A 32 -1.17 14.00 1.28
C LEU A 32 -0.78 12.52 1.39
N MET A 33 -0.44 12.05 2.60
CA MET A 33 -0.08 10.65 2.83
C MET A 33 -1.26 9.71 2.58
N ARG A 34 -2.48 10.12 2.97
CA ARG A 34 -3.70 9.37 2.68
C ARG A 34 -3.95 9.24 1.18
N ALA A 35 -3.80 10.34 0.44
CA ALA A 35 -3.93 10.36 -1.00
C ALA A 35 -2.86 9.47 -1.67
N ALA A 36 -1.61 9.57 -1.22
CA ALA A 36 -0.50 8.74 -1.71
C ALA A 36 -0.76 7.25 -1.48
N SER A 37 -1.19 6.85 -0.28
CA SER A 37 -1.54 5.45 0.04
C SER A 37 -2.67 4.92 -0.85
N THR A 38 -3.69 5.74 -1.10
CA THR A 38 -4.80 5.38 -2.00
C THR A 38 -4.32 5.22 -3.45
N PHE A 39 -3.47 6.14 -3.90
CA PHE A 39 -2.87 6.08 -5.24
C PHE A 39 -1.98 4.85 -5.41
N GLU A 40 -1.14 4.54 -4.43
CA GLU A 40 -0.27 3.36 -4.43
C GLU A 40 -1.08 2.06 -4.50
N ALA A 41 -2.17 1.96 -3.72
CA ALA A 41 -3.04 0.78 -3.76
C ALA A 41 -3.65 0.58 -5.16
N ALA A 42 -4.14 1.64 -5.79
CA ALA A 42 -4.69 1.58 -7.15
C ALA A 42 -3.62 1.26 -8.20
N ALA A 43 -2.43 1.85 -8.07
CA ALA A 43 -1.30 1.59 -8.97
C ALA A 43 -0.82 0.13 -8.85
N LEU A 44 -0.80 -0.42 -7.64
CA LEU A 44 -0.48 -1.81 -7.38
C LEU A 44 -1.51 -2.75 -8.01
N ASP A 45 -2.80 -2.49 -7.83
CA ASP A 45 -3.86 -3.33 -8.42
C ASP A 45 -3.78 -3.35 -9.95
N LYS A 46 -3.57 -2.18 -10.57
CA LYS A 46 -3.32 -2.08 -12.02
C LYS A 46 -2.09 -2.88 -12.47
N SER A 47 -1.02 -2.86 -11.68
CA SER A 47 0.20 -3.62 -11.96
C SER A 47 -0.04 -5.12 -11.87
N ILE A 48 -0.81 -5.57 -10.87
CA ILE A 48 -1.25 -6.97 -10.72
C ILE A 48 -2.08 -7.39 -11.93
N ASP A 49 -3.07 -6.60 -12.32
CA ASP A 49 -3.92 -6.90 -13.48
C ASP A 49 -3.12 -6.98 -14.77
N SER A 50 -2.16 -6.06 -14.96
CA SER A 50 -1.25 -6.10 -16.10
C SER A 50 -0.44 -7.39 -16.13
N MET A 51 0.16 -7.78 -15.00
CA MET A 51 0.93 -9.01 -14.89
C MET A 51 0.06 -10.26 -15.16
N VAL A 52 -1.12 -10.33 -14.55
CA VAL A 52 -2.06 -11.47 -14.70
C VAL A 52 -2.61 -11.54 -16.12
N SER A 53 -2.75 -10.42 -16.82
CA SER A 53 -3.26 -10.38 -18.20
C SER A 53 -2.41 -11.20 -19.18
N ALA A 54 -1.12 -11.39 -18.89
CA ALA A 54 -0.22 -12.24 -19.69
C ALA A 54 -0.58 -13.73 -19.63
N LEU A 55 -1.34 -14.18 -18.62
CA LEU A 55 -1.76 -15.57 -18.49
C LEU A 55 -2.90 -15.93 -19.46
N PRO A 56 -3.03 -17.21 -19.86
CA PRO A 56 -4.23 -17.72 -20.52
C PRO A 56 -5.48 -17.42 -19.70
N ARG A 57 -6.55 -16.99 -20.37
CA ARG A 57 -7.84 -16.58 -19.77
C ARG A 57 -8.33 -17.44 -18.59
N PRO A 58 -8.36 -18.78 -18.67
CA PRO A 58 -8.88 -19.59 -17.56
C PRO A 58 -8.04 -19.51 -16.28
N LEU A 59 -6.75 -19.18 -16.37
CA LEU A 59 -5.85 -19.12 -15.22
C LEU A 59 -5.87 -17.77 -14.50
N ARG A 60 -6.20 -16.68 -15.22
CA ARG A 60 -6.09 -15.30 -14.71
C ARG A 60 -6.72 -15.11 -13.33
N ARG A 61 -8.00 -15.45 -13.20
CA ARG A 61 -8.78 -15.22 -11.96
C ARG A 61 -8.28 -16.06 -10.79
N VAL A 62 -7.92 -17.31 -11.06
CA VAL A 62 -7.41 -18.24 -10.04
C VAL A 62 -6.05 -17.76 -9.53
N THR A 63 -5.15 -17.39 -10.44
CA THR A 63 -3.83 -16.87 -10.08
C THR A 63 -3.94 -15.55 -9.31
N LYS A 64 -4.79 -14.60 -9.73
CA LYS A 64 -5.00 -13.34 -8.99
C LYS A 64 -5.44 -13.63 -7.55
N LYS A 65 -6.45 -14.50 -7.38
CA LYS A 65 -7.00 -14.87 -6.06
C LYS A 65 -5.97 -15.56 -5.15
N ILE A 66 -5.18 -16.50 -5.68
CA ILE A 66 -4.19 -17.25 -4.89
C ILE A 66 -3.03 -16.35 -4.46
N MET A 67 -2.50 -15.53 -5.38
CA MET A 67 -1.27 -14.76 -5.15
C MET A 67 -1.53 -13.44 -4.42
N PHE A 68 -2.66 -12.79 -4.68
CA PHE A 68 -2.91 -11.40 -4.22
C PHE A 68 -4.12 -11.26 -3.30
N GLY A 69 -4.83 -12.36 -3.02
CA GLY A 69 -6.10 -12.33 -2.28
C GLY A 69 -7.21 -11.70 -3.11
N GLY A 70 -8.40 -11.51 -2.52
CA GLY A 70 -9.57 -10.92 -3.19
C GLY A 70 -9.46 -9.42 -3.51
N ARG A 71 -8.24 -8.95 -3.81
CA ARG A 71 -7.96 -7.61 -4.33
C ARG A 71 -8.34 -7.54 -5.80
#